data_AF-A0A226NH52-F1
#
_entry.id   AF-A0A226NH52-F1
#
_cell.length_a   1.000
_cell.length_b   1.000
_cell.length_c   1.000
_cell.angle_alpha   90.00
_cell.angle_beta   90.00
_cell.angle_gamma   90.00
#
_symmetry.space_group_name_H-M   'P 1'
#
loop_
_entity.id
_entity.type
_entity.pdbx_description
1 polymer ?
#
loop_
_entity_poly.entity_id
_entity_poly.type
_entity_poly.pdbx_seq_one_letter_code
_entity_poly.pdbx_strand_id
1 'polypeptide(L)'
;MEGRRSLLELGLLCQAALGSELSSSQEDEDLGDFLQEAAALRARLCAVLSHTSGNKRQSCSLIDLTSDSTWDQQKPHLFPKPRLRPKSASSPWIPSITIPQPFKMTLREAHKKSQLMKSNMFLELDKLRDKRQSQDEAECQKQFRAQPVPAHVFLPLYHEIMEQNEVRRQIATQKRKELLLSTQRPFSFLEKEEKKKEAIRQKFLAAATPKESSKLKKVNRKVPRSTNDTLLGDKLKEAELYREIRIQMRAKDLLESSVAPIDTSNCRRDPQSRTATKTKQERLGFLQDRSFSFKPRINPTVPDFEELYWEFQREAVRRQEIKEATQIKPFKLRTSNLRCRQREANEKCILQMQQEKGNLLLGRGEPVLDMDIFHFRQNMRERTREYRKELEEMQLRVSNRPYLFEQVTKHDARRGAERRYRNTLQQVGLSEEFVRKKGKDAADLLEEESDIHR
;
A
#
# COMPACT_ATOMS: atom_id res chain seq x y z
N MET A 1 -10.88 1.76 47.33
CA MET A 1 -11.41 1.06 46.14
C MET A 1 -12.71 1.73 45.66
N GLU A 2 -12.69 3.05 45.37
CA GLU A 2 -13.90 3.79 44.99
C GLU A 2 -13.75 4.68 43.73
N GLY A 3 -12.54 4.85 43.19
CA GLY A 3 -12.30 5.78 42.08
C GLY A 3 -12.52 5.25 40.66
N ARG A 4 -13.04 4.03 40.47
CA ARG A 4 -13.18 3.42 39.12
C ARG A 4 -14.62 3.28 38.60
N ARG A 5 -15.62 3.70 39.39
CA ARG A 5 -17.04 3.58 39.00
C ARG A 5 -17.60 4.81 38.28
N SER A 6 -17.00 5.99 38.46
CA SER A 6 -17.51 7.26 37.89
C SER A 6 -17.22 7.48 36.39
N LEU A 7 -16.22 6.81 35.81
CA LEU A 7 -15.87 6.99 34.39
C LEU A 7 -16.77 6.18 33.44
N LEU A 8 -17.38 5.09 33.92
CA LEU A 8 -18.30 4.28 33.13
C LEU A 8 -19.69 4.92 33.02
N GLU A 9 -20.12 5.71 34.01
CA GLU A 9 -21.40 6.44 33.97
C GLU A 9 -21.39 7.61 32.99
N LEU A 10 -20.26 8.31 32.82
CA LEU A 10 -20.13 9.40 31.85
C LEU A 10 -20.10 8.90 30.40
N GLY A 11 -19.64 7.67 30.16
CA GLY A 11 -19.64 7.06 28.82
C GLY A 11 -21.02 6.66 28.30
N LEU A 12 -21.96 6.34 29.20
CA LEU A 12 -23.32 5.90 28.83
C LEU A 12 -24.27 7.06 28.52
N LEU A 13 -24.05 8.24 29.13
CA LEU A 13 -24.86 9.43 28.87
C LEU A 13 -24.57 10.08 27.50
N CYS A 14 -23.34 9.99 26.99
CA CYS A 14 -23.00 10.49 25.66
C CYS A 14 -23.54 9.61 24.51
N GLN A 15 -23.87 8.34 24.78
CA GLN A 15 -24.40 7.43 23.75
C GLN A 15 -25.93 7.59 23.56
N ALA A 16 -26.64 8.06 24.58
CA ALA A 16 -28.08 8.32 24.50
C ALA A 16 -28.44 9.60 23.71
N ALA A 17 -27.52 10.57 23.62
CA ALA A 17 -27.75 11.85 22.94
C ALA A 17 -27.61 11.79 21.41
N LEU A 18 -26.99 10.75 20.86
CA LEU A 18 -26.78 10.57 19.40
C LEU A 18 -27.77 9.58 18.77
N GLY A 19 -28.72 9.04 19.53
CA GLY A 19 -29.64 7.98 19.09
C GLY A 19 -31.01 8.44 18.59
N SER A 20 -31.25 9.75 18.43
CA SER A 20 -32.61 10.25 18.14
C SER A 20 -32.66 11.25 16.99
N GLU A 21 -32.00 10.97 15.86
CA GLU A 21 -32.41 11.48 14.55
C GLU A 21 -32.01 10.48 13.47
N LEU A 22 -32.85 9.47 13.21
CA LEU A 22 -32.84 8.79 11.93
C LEU A 22 -34.28 8.36 11.59
N SER A 23 -34.96 9.25 10.88
CA SER A 23 -36.24 8.96 10.23
C SER A 23 -36.00 8.10 8.99
N SER A 24 -36.48 6.87 9.04
CA SER A 24 -37.20 6.13 7.99
C SER A 24 -36.80 6.30 6.51
N SER A 25 -36.26 5.19 5.97
CA SER A 25 -36.68 4.52 4.72
C SER A 25 -36.74 5.35 3.43
N GLN A 26 -35.61 5.48 2.73
CA GLN A 26 -35.57 5.64 1.27
C GLN A 26 -34.22 5.22 0.64
N GLU A 27 -33.14 5.11 1.43
CA GLU A 27 -31.77 4.95 0.91
C GLU A 27 -31.34 3.50 0.58
N ASP A 28 -32.13 2.48 0.93
CA ASP A 28 -31.74 1.07 0.73
C ASP A 28 -31.99 0.56 -0.71
N GLU A 29 -32.83 1.22 -1.50
CA GLU A 29 -33.07 0.88 -2.92
C GLU A 29 -31.93 1.42 -3.82
N ASP A 30 -31.46 2.64 -3.56
CA ASP A 30 -30.40 3.30 -4.35
C ASP A 30 -29.04 2.58 -4.23
N LEU A 31 -28.77 1.93 -3.10
CA LEU A 31 -27.54 1.17 -2.89
C LEU A 31 -27.51 -0.12 -3.71
N GLY A 32 -28.67 -0.72 -3.96
CA GLY A 32 -28.83 -1.92 -4.79
C GLY A 32 -28.53 -1.63 -6.27
N ASP A 33 -29.07 -0.53 -6.78
CA ASP A 33 -28.83 -0.08 -8.16
C ASP A 33 -27.38 0.31 -8.40
N PHE A 34 -26.73 0.95 -7.42
CA PHE A 34 -25.30 1.28 -7.50
C PHE A 34 -24.39 0.04 -7.55
N LEU A 35 -24.73 -1.00 -6.78
CA LEU A 35 -24.00 -2.28 -6.78
C LEU A 35 -24.23 -3.06 -8.09
N GLN A 36 -25.45 -3.00 -8.64
CA GLN A 36 -25.81 -3.59 -9.93
C GLN A 36 -25.09 -2.88 -11.10
N GLU A 37 -25.00 -1.56 -11.06
CA GLU A 37 -24.31 -0.73 -12.07
C GLU A 37 -22.79 -0.91 -11.98
N ALA A 38 -22.23 -1.00 -10.77
CA ALA A 38 -20.82 -1.33 -10.54
C ALA A 38 -20.46 -2.73 -11.06
N ALA A 39 -21.37 -3.71 -10.92
CA ALA A 39 -21.19 -5.04 -11.48
C ALA A 39 -21.22 -5.03 -13.02
N ALA A 40 -22.12 -4.25 -13.63
CA ALA A 40 -22.20 -4.08 -15.09
C ALA A 40 -20.96 -3.39 -15.67
N LEU A 41 -20.42 -2.37 -14.98
CA LEU A 41 -19.17 -1.69 -15.35
C LEU A 41 -17.95 -2.61 -15.25
N ARG A 42 -17.89 -3.47 -14.21
CA ARG A 42 -16.84 -4.50 -14.09
C ARG A 42 -16.90 -5.51 -15.23
N ALA A 43 -18.08 -5.97 -15.62
CA ALA A 43 -18.25 -6.88 -16.75
C ALA A 43 -17.80 -6.24 -18.08
N ARG A 44 -18.10 -4.96 -18.30
CA ARG A 44 -17.63 -4.19 -19.47
C ARG A 44 -16.10 -4.03 -19.50
N LEU A 45 -15.48 -3.75 -18.35
CA LEU A 45 -14.02 -3.66 -18.25
C LEU A 45 -13.34 -5.02 -18.50
N CYS A 46 -13.90 -6.12 -18.00
CA CYS A 46 -13.40 -7.46 -18.27
C CYS A 46 -13.49 -7.83 -19.76
N ALA A 47 -14.54 -7.40 -20.47
CA ALA A 47 -14.65 -7.60 -21.92
C ALA A 47 -13.58 -6.79 -22.69
N VAL A 48 -13.37 -5.51 -22.35
CA VAL A 48 -12.34 -4.66 -22.97
C VAL A 48 -10.92 -5.21 -22.76
N LEU A 49 -10.62 -5.70 -21.56
CA LEU A 49 -9.31 -6.28 -21.25
C LEU A 49 -9.07 -7.60 -22.00
N SER A 50 -10.12 -8.39 -22.25
CA SER A 50 -10.05 -9.65 -22.98
C SER A 50 -9.73 -9.49 -24.49
N HIS A 51 -9.93 -8.29 -25.05
CA HIS A 51 -9.56 -7.99 -26.45
C HIS A 51 -8.09 -7.59 -26.64
N THR A 52 -7.30 -7.44 -25.57
CA THR A 52 -5.88 -7.02 -25.65
C THR A 52 -4.87 -8.15 -25.44
N SER A 53 -5.28 -9.34 -25.01
CA SER A 53 -4.39 -10.49 -24.84
C SER A 53 -4.46 -11.43 -26.05
N GLY A 54 -3.89 -11.00 -27.18
CA GLY A 54 -3.90 -11.75 -28.43
C GLY A 54 -2.64 -11.56 -29.28
N ASN A 55 -1.49 -11.20 -28.70
CA ASN A 55 -0.24 -11.19 -29.45
C ASN A 55 0.30 -12.62 -29.58
N LYS A 56 -0.08 -13.29 -30.66
CA LYS A 56 0.65 -14.45 -31.18
C LYS A 56 2.08 -13.99 -31.48
N ARG A 57 3.04 -14.55 -30.73
CA ARG A 57 4.47 -14.48 -31.03
C ARG A 57 4.69 -14.99 -32.45
N GLN A 58 4.96 -14.09 -33.39
CA GLN A 58 5.61 -14.46 -34.64
C GLN A 58 7.10 -14.17 -34.47
N SER A 59 7.88 -15.25 -34.46
CA SER A 59 9.34 -15.22 -34.54
C SER A 59 9.73 -14.78 -35.94
N CYS A 60 10.40 -13.62 -36.06
CA CYS A 60 11.06 -13.22 -37.29
C CYS A 60 12.47 -13.85 -37.29
N SER A 61 12.66 -14.93 -38.04
CA SER A 61 14.00 -15.35 -38.46
C SER A 61 14.41 -14.49 -39.66
N LEU A 62 15.49 -13.74 -39.47
CA LEU A 62 16.28 -13.12 -40.53
C LEU A 62 16.93 -14.20 -41.42
N ILE A 63 17.35 -13.78 -42.62
CA ILE A 63 18.12 -14.50 -43.67
C ILE A 63 17.15 -15.14 -44.71
N ASP A 64 17.08 -14.73 -45.98
CA ASP A 64 18.18 -14.64 -46.97
C ASP A 64 18.04 -13.54 -48.04
N LEU A 65 19.22 -13.23 -48.59
CA LEU A 65 19.64 -12.49 -49.80
C LEU A 65 18.85 -12.93 -51.07
N THR A 66 18.75 -12.24 -52.22
CA THR A 66 19.69 -11.38 -52.97
C THR A 66 18.98 -10.82 -54.24
N SER A 67 19.46 -9.66 -54.73
CA SER A 67 19.56 -9.23 -56.14
C SER A 67 18.36 -8.67 -56.94
N ASP A 68 18.51 -7.37 -57.22
CA ASP A 68 18.46 -6.68 -58.52
C ASP A 68 17.18 -6.63 -59.35
N SER A 69 16.62 -5.41 -59.49
CA SER A 69 16.55 -4.72 -60.78
C SER A 69 15.81 -3.38 -60.62
N THR A 70 16.52 -2.30 -60.96
CA THR A 70 16.03 -1.06 -61.58
C THR A 70 14.67 -1.22 -62.29
N TRP A 71 13.70 -0.34 -62.01
CA TRP A 71 13.23 0.70 -62.92
C TRP A 71 12.24 1.64 -62.23
N ASP A 72 12.48 2.90 -62.53
CA ASP A 72 11.68 4.09 -62.27
C ASP A 72 10.32 4.03 -62.99
N GLN A 73 9.25 4.51 -62.32
CA GLN A 73 8.16 5.34 -62.86
C GLN A 73 6.78 5.16 -62.20
N GLN A 74 6.12 6.30 -62.14
CA GLN A 74 4.90 6.67 -61.43
C GLN A 74 3.61 6.14 -62.09
N LYS A 75 2.67 5.66 -61.26
CA LYS A 75 1.21 5.94 -61.23
C LYS A 75 0.41 4.75 -60.67
N PRO A 76 -0.39 4.91 -59.60
CA PRO A 76 -1.43 3.94 -59.28
C PRO A 76 -2.71 4.22 -60.07
N HIS A 77 -3.21 3.11 -60.58
CA HIS A 77 -4.34 2.87 -61.45
C HIS A 77 -5.64 2.79 -60.63
N LEU A 78 -6.64 3.48 -61.17
CA LEU A 78 -8.10 3.39 -60.96
C LEU A 78 -8.62 2.20 -60.13
N PHE A 79 -9.22 2.52 -58.97
CA PHE A 79 -10.12 1.63 -58.24
C PHE A 79 -11.40 1.35 -59.06
N PRO A 80 -11.91 0.10 -59.14
CA PRO A 80 -13.20 -0.17 -59.74
C PRO A 80 -14.35 0.12 -58.74
N LYS A 81 -15.30 0.97 -59.14
CA LYS A 81 -16.56 1.21 -58.42
C LYS A 81 -17.50 -0.01 -58.54
N PRO A 82 -18.20 -0.41 -57.47
CA PRO A 82 -19.21 -1.46 -57.56
C PRO A 82 -20.50 -0.91 -58.20
N ARG A 83 -20.96 -1.58 -59.27
CA ARG A 83 -22.25 -1.32 -59.92
C ARG A 83 -23.37 -1.93 -59.09
N LEU A 84 -24.10 -1.11 -58.34
CA LEU A 84 -25.41 -1.50 -57.81
C LEU A 84 -26.50 -1.09 -58.82
N ARG A 85 -27.16 -2.08 -59.43
CA ARG A 85 -28.43 -1.87 -60.16
C ARG A 85 -29.55 -1.61 -59.13
N PRO A 86 -30.43 -0.63 -59.33
CA PRO A 86 -31.70 -0.60 -58.63
C PRO A 86 -32.73 -1.45 -59.38
N LYS A 87 -33.35 -2.41 -58.68
CA LYS A 87 -34.63 -3.00 -59.07
C LYS A 87 -35.73 -2.21 -58.34
N SER A 88 -36.61 -1.59 -59.10
CA SER A 88 -37.78 -0.86 -58.62
C SER A 88 -38.90 -1.82 -58.20
N ALA A 89 -39.66 -1.46 -57.16
CA ALA A 89 -41.14 -1.47 -57.15
C ALA A 89 -41.68 -1.27 -55.71
N SER A 90 -41.93 -0.02 -55.34
CA SER A 90 -43.04 0.45 -54.49
C SER A 90 -42.69 1.82 -53.92
N SER A 91 -43.03 2.88 -54.66
CA SER A 91 -43.14 4.20 -54.07
C SER A 91 -44.40 4.83 -54.65
N PRO A 92 -45.39 5.18 -53.81
CA PRO A 92 -46.62 5.84 -54.24
C PRO A 92 -46.30 7.14 -54.97
N TRP A 93 -47.01 7.41 -56.05
CA TRP A 93 -46.79 8.56 -56.93
C TRP A 93 -47.08 9.87 -56.18
N ILE A 94 -46.03 10.51 -55.67
CA ILE A 94 -46.09 11.87 -55.12
C ILE A 94 -45.88 12.82 -56.31
N PRO A 95 -46.80 13.77 -56.61
CA PRO A 95 -46.56 14.75 -57.65
C PRO A 95 -45.31 15.55 -57.26
N SER A 96 -44.30 15.56 -58.11
CA SER A 96 -43.07 16.31 -57.90
C SER A 96 -43.41 17.80 -57.84
N ILE A 97 -43.56 18.34 -56.62
CA ILE A 97 -43.57 19.79 -56.41
C ILE A 97 -42.29 20.32 -57.02
N THR A 98 -42.42 21.13 -58.07
CA THR A 98 -41.29 21.74 -58.75
C THR A 98 -40.73 22.79 -57.81
N ILE A 99 -39.72 22.42 -57.02
CA ILE A 99 -38.97 23.36 -56.19
C ILE A 99 -38.08 24.16 -57.15
N PRO A 100 -38.28 25.47 -57.31
CA PRO A 100 -37.46 26.26 -58.22
C PRO A 100 -36.01 26.20 -57.77
N GLN A 101 -35.11 26.04 -58.73
CA GLN A 101 -33.68 26.04 -58.46
C GLN A 101 -33.28 27.36 -57.81
N PRO A 102 -32.61 27.34 -56.64
CA PRO A 102 -32.21 28.57 -55.98
C PRO A 102 -31.23 29.34 -56.86
N PHE A 103 -31.32 30.66 -56.82
CA PHE A 103 -30.43 31.54 -57.55
C PHE A 103 -28.98 31.37 -57.06
N LYS A 104 -28.03 31.52 -57.98
CA LYS A 104 -26.58 31.34 -57.70
C LYS A 104 -26.09 32.25 -56.56
N MET A 105 -26.73 33.40 -56.36
CA MET A 105 -26.45 34.30 -55.25
C MET A 105 -26.79 33.68 -53.89
N THR A 106 -27.92 32.96 -53.74
CA THR A 106 -28.28 32.25 -52.49
C THR A 106 -27.25 31.19 -52.14
N LEU A 107 -26.79 30.44 -53.14
CA LEU A 107 -25.76 29.41 -52.94
C LEU A 107 -24.44 30.04 -52.52
N ARG A 108 -24.07 31.19 -53.09
CA ARG A 108 -22.87 31.95 -52.72
C ARG A 108 -22.95 32.43 -51.26
N GLU A 109 -24.07 33.00 -50.85
CA GLU A 109 -24.27 33.47 -49.47
C GLU A 109 -24.33 32.32 -48.46
N ALA A 110 -25.00 31.23 -48.79
CA ALA A 110 -25.05 30.04 -47.95
C ALA A 110 -23.66 29.44 -47.75
N HIS A 111 -22.84 29.36 -48.82
CA HIS A 111 -21.46 28.89 -48.71
C HIS A 111 -20.61 29.84 -47.85
N LYS A 112 -20.72 31.16 -48.05
CA LYS A 112 -20.01 32.17 -47.24
C LYS A 112 -20.40 32.12 -45.75
N LYS A 113 -21.69 31.98 -45.44
CA LYS A 113 -22.19 31.81 -44.06
C LYS A 113 -21.67 30.52 -43.42
N SER A 114 -21.68 29.41 -44.16
CA SER A 114 -21.13 28.13 -43.68
C SER A 114 -19.61 28.22 -43.41
N GLN A 115 -18.87 28.93 -44.25
CA GLN A 115 -17.42 29.12 -44.11
C GLN A 115 -17.09 30.00 -42.90
N LEU A 116 -17.87 31.05 -42.64
CA LEU A 116 -17.73 31.90 -41.46
C LEU A 116 -18.07 31.14 -40.16
N MET A 117 -19.11 30.30 -40.17
CA MET A 117 -19.39 29.43 -39.01
C MET A 117 -18.27 28.42 -38.77
N LYS A 118 -17.66 27.88 -39.84
CA LYS A 118 -16.49 26.99 -39.73
C LYS A 118 -15.26 27.71 -39.17
N SER A 119 -14.99 28.95 -39.58
CA SER A 119 -13.86 29.72 -39.02
C SER A 119 -14.10 30.11 -37.57
N ASN A 120 -15.33 30.45 -37.19
CA ASN A 120 -15.66 30.77 -35.80
C ASN A 120 -15.58 29.53 -34.90
N MET A 121 -16.05 28.37 -35.38
CA MET A 121 -15.88 27.10 -34.68
C MET A 121 -14.40 26.71 -34.54
N PHE A 122 -13.59 26.93 -35.58
CA PHE A 122 -12.14 26.71 -35.51
C PHE A 122 -11.46 27.63 -34.49
N LEU A 123 -11.85 28.91 -34.47
CA LEU A 123 -11.37 29.89 -33.48
C LEU A 123 -11.78 29.53 -32.04
N GLU A 124 -12.98 28.96 -31.85
CA GLU A 124 -13.40 28.45 -30.55
C GLU A 124 -12.58 27.23 -30.11
N LEU A 125 -12.25 26.32 -31.03
CA LEU A 125 -11.36 25.19 -30.77
C LEU A 125 -9.93 25.64 -30.42
N ASP A 126 -9.43 26.69 -31.07
CA ASP A 126 -8.13 27.29 -30.75
C ASP A 126 -8.12 27.86 -29.33
N LYS A 127 -9.15 28.65 -28.97
CA LYS A 127 -9.30 29.18 -27.60
C LYS A 127 -9.36 28.08 -26.54
N LEU A 128 -9.97 26.94 -26.84
CA LEU A 128 -10.01 25.79 -25.93
C LEU A 128 -8.64 25.12 -25.80
N ARG A 129 -7.86 25.04 -26.89
CA ARG A 129 -6.48 24.55 -26.84
C ARG A 129 -5.57 25.47 -26.03
N ASP A 130 -5.66 26.77 -26.25
CA ASP A 130 -4.84 27.76 -25.52
C ASP A 130 -5.14 27.74 -24.01
N LYS A 131 -6.42 27.57 -23.64
CA LYS A 131 -6.83 27.37 -22.23
C LYS A 131 -6.24 26.10 -21.63
N ARG A 132 -6.20 25.01 -22.40
CA ARG A 132 -5.59 23.75 -21.94
C ARG A 132 -4.08 23.88 -21.79
N GLN A 133 -3.41 24.50 -22.76
CA GLN A 133 -1.96 24.75 -22.70
C GLN A 133 -1.57 25.65 -21.53
N SER A 134 -2.33 26.72 -21.27
CA SER A 134 -2.08 27.59 -20.12
C SER A 134 -2.36 26.91 -18.77
N GLN A 135 -3.32 25.97 -18.71
CA GLN A 135 -3.50 25.09 -17.55
C GLN A 135 -2.32 24.13 -17.38
N ASP A 136 -1.88 23.49 -18.46
CA ASP A 136 -0.74 22.56 -18.47
C ASP A 136 0.56 23.28 -18.06
N GLU A 137 0.79 24.51 -18.55
CA GLU A 137 1.92 25.37 -18.17
C GLU A 137 1.87 25.78 -16.69
N ALA A 138 0.68 26.13 -16.18
CA ALA A 138 0.47 26.43 -14.76
C ALA A 138 0.67 25.18 -13.88
N GLU A 139 0.36 23.98 -14.38
CA GLU A 139 0.65 22.72 -13.72
C GLU A 139 2.15 22.36 -13.76
N CYS A 140 2.84 22.59 -14.88
CA CYS A 140 4.29 22.41 -14.99
C CYS A 140 5.10 23.34 -14.06
N GLN A 141 4.56 24.52 -13.75
CA GLN A 141 5.17 25.43 -12.77
C GLN A 141 4.99 24.94 -11.31
N LYS A 142 4.03 24.05 -11.04
CA LYS A 142 3.91 23.39 -9.73
C LYS A 142 5.07 22.41 -9.59
N GLN A 143 5.98 22.70 -8.67
CA GLN A 143 6.99 21.73 -8.28
C GLN A 143 6.27 20.53 -7.66
N PHE A 144 6.19 19.42 -8.39
CA PHE A 144 5.56 18.20 -7.91
C PHE A 144 6.32 17.71 -6.68
N ARG A 145 5.76 18.00 -5.51
CA ARG A 145 6.24 17.47 -4.25
C ARG A 145 5.25 16.41 -3.82
N ALA A 146 5.77 15.23 -3.51
CA ALA A 146 4.96 14.18 -2.94
C ALA A 146 4.25 14.72 -1.70
N GLN A 147 2.96 14.41 -1.57
CA GLN A 147 2.25 14.63 -0.33
C GLN A 147 3.02 13.88 0.77
N PRO A 148 3.34 14.54 1.90
CA PRO A 148 4.10 13.89 2.95
C PRO A 148 3.36 12.63 3.40
N VAL A 149 4.15 11.61 3.72
CA VAL A 149 3.60 10.33 4.17
C VAL A 149 2.70 10.59 5.37
N PRO A 150 1.45 10.09 5.37
CA PRO A 150 0.52 10.31 6.47
C PRO A 150 1.10 9.90 7.82
N ALA A 151 0.76 10.67 8.87
CA ALA A 151 1.33 10.49 10.20
C ALA A 151 1.12 9.07 10.78
N HIS A 152 -0.01 8.42 10.46
CA HIS A 152 -0.33 7.08 10.95
C HIS A 152 0.66 6.01 10.48
N VAL A 153 1.39 6.24 9.38
CA VAL A 153 2.40 5.31 8.87
C VAL A 153 3.63 5.27 9.78
N PHE A 154 3.89 6.33 10.53
CA PHE A 154 4.98 6.39 11.50
C PHE A 154 4.61 5.83 12.88
N LEU A 155 3.34 5.49 13.11
CA LEU A 155 2.87 4.96 14.39
C LEU A 155 2.99 3.42 14.41
N PRO A 156 3.54 2.81 15.47
CA PRO A 156 3.58 1.35 15.64
C PRO A 156 2.19 0.75 15.95
N LEU A 157 1.33 0.60 14.94
CA LEU A 157 -0.08 0.17 15.08
C LEU A 157 -0.28 -1.34 15.33
N TYR A 158 0.79 -2.10 15.51
CA TYR A 158 0.72 -3.57 15.59
C TYR A 158 -0.24 -4.06 16.68
N HIS A 159 -0.13 -3.52 17.90
CA HIS A 159 -0.96 -3.93 19.04
C HIS A 159 -2.45 -3.66 18.79
N GLU A 160 -2.79 -2.49 18.27
CA GLU A 160 -4.17 -2.13 17.93
C GLU A 160 -4.75 -3.05 16.84
N ILE A 161 -3.96 -3.38 15.82
CA ILE A 161 -4.36 -4.31 14.76
C ILE A 161 -4.59 -5.72 15.34
N MET A 162 -3.72 -6.18 16.24
CA MET A 162 -3.83 -7.49 16.88
C MET A 162 -5.07 -7.58 17.78
N GLU A 163 -5.35 -6.54 18.58
CA GLU A 163 -6.55 -6.46 19.40
C GLU A 163 -7.82 -6.46 18.54
N GLN A 164 -7.87 -5.68 17.47
CA GLN A 164 -8.99 -5.68 16.54
C GLN A 164 -9.20 -7.05 15.88
N ASN A 165 -8.12 -7.74 15.50
CA ASN A 165 -8.19 -9.08 14.91
C ASN A 165 -8.67 -10.13 15.93
N GLU A 166 -8.25 -10.03 17.19
CA GLU A 166 -8.72 -10.87 18.28
C GLU A 166 -10.24 -10.70 18.48
N VAL A 167 -10.72 -9.46 18.54
CA VAL A 167 -12.16 -9.15 18.64
C VAL A 167 -12.93 -9.74 17.46
N ARG A 168 -12.44 -9.57 16.22
CA ARG A 168 -13.06 -10.18 15.03
C ARG A 168 -13.12 -11.70 15.13
N ARG A 169 -12.05 -12.35 15.63
CA ARG A 169 -12.00 -13.80 15.83
C ARG A 169 -13.00 -14.27 16.89
N GLN A 170 -13.13 -13.54 17.98
CA GLN A 170 -14.09 -13.85 19.04
C GLN A 170 -15.53 -13.75 18.53
N ILE A 171 -15.86 -12.67 17.82
CA ILE A 171 -17.18 -12.49 17.22
C ILE A 171 -17.49 -13.62 16.22
N ALA A 172 -16.53 -13.99 15.36
CA ALA A 172 -16.71 -15.09 14.42
C ALA A 172 -16.97 -16.43 15.13
N THR A 173 -16.21 -16.70 16.21
CA THR A 173 -16.39 -17.89 17.04
C THR A 173 -17.76 -17.91 17.71
N GLN A 174 -18.21 -16.78 18.26
CA GLN A 174 -19.52 -16.63 18.89
C GLN A 174 -20.65 -16.85 17.88
N LYS A 175 -20.60 -16.16 16.73
CA LYS A 175 -21.59 -16.35 15.65
C LYS A 175 -21.66 -17.80 15.17
N ARG A 176 -20.51 -18.48 15.04
CA ARG A 176 -20.48 -19.90 14.68
C ARG A 176 -21.10 -20.78 15.76
N LYS A 177 -20.82 -20.49 17.02
CA LYS A 177 -21.41 -21.21 18.16
C LYS A 177 -22.92 -21.02 18.20
N GLU A 178 -23.41 -19.80 18.03
CA GLU A 178 -24.84 -19.48 17.98
C GLU A 178 -25.54 -20.20 16.82
N LEU A 179 -24.92 -20.23 15.64
CA LEU A 179 -25.43 -20.99 14.51
C LEU A 179 -25.50 -22.50 14.81
N LEU A 180 -24.48 -23.06 15.45
CA LEU A 180 -24.51 -24.47 15.83
C LEU A 180 -25.60 -24.77 16.85
N LEU A 181 -25.75 -23.90 17.86
CA LEU A 181 -26.79 -24.02 18.88
C LEU A 181 -28.19 -23.88 18.28
N SER A 182 -28.39 -23.01 17.29
CA SER A 182 -29.69 -22.88 16.61
C SER A 182 -30.03 -24.10 15.73
N THR A 183 -29.01 -24.73 15.12
CA THR A 183 -29.19 -25.99 14.38
C THR A 183 -29.34 -27.22 15.28
N GLN A 184 -28.88 -27.13 16.53
CA GLN A 184 -28.98 -28.21 17.50
C GLN A 184 -30.45 -28.37 17.94
N ARG A 185 -31.09 -29.47 17.56
CA ARG A 185 -32.39 -29.85 18.12
C ARG A 185 -32.17 -30.52 19.47
N PRO A 186 -32.51 -29.88 20.61
CA PRO A 186 -32.38 -30.54 21.90
C PRO A 186 -33.29 -31.77 21.92
N PHE A 187 -32.80 -32.86 22.49
CA PHE A 187 -33.63 -34.02 22.74
C PHE A 187 -34.75 -33.63 23.72
N SER A 188 -35.95 -34.21 23.58
CA SER A 188 -37.13 -33.85 24.41
C SER A 188 -36.92 -34.02 25.92
N PHE A 189 -35.89 -34.79 26.32
CA PHE A 189 -35.46 -34.95 27.70
C PHE A 189 -34.76 -33.70 28.29
N LEU A 190 -34.05 -32.86 27.50
CA LEU A 190 -33.35 -31.66 28.00
C LEU A 190 -34.33 -30.56 28.37
N GLU A 191 -35.32 -30.34 27.50
CA GLU A 191 -36.41 -29.39 27.74
C GLU A 191 -37.24 -29.80 28.97
N LYS A 192 -37.47 -31.11 29.16
CA LYS A 192 -38.12 -31.65 30.36
C LYS A 192 -37.27 -31.44 31.62
N GLU A 193 -35.95 -31.58 31.53
CA GLU A 193 -35.05 -31.39 32.66
C GLU A 193 -34.90 -29.91 33.04
N GLU A 194 -34.81 -29.00 32.06
CA GLU A 194 -34.83 -27.55 32.30
C GLU A 194 -36.15 -27.11 32.91
N LYS A 195 -37.31 -27.54 32.37
CA LYS A 195 -38.62 -27.28 32.98
C LYS A 195 -38.71 -27.80 34.42
N LYS A 196 -38.09 -28.94 34.71
CA LYS A 196 -38.02 -29.49 36.08
C LYS A 196 -37.13 -28.63 36.99
N LYS A 197 -35.97 -28.17 36.50
CA LYS A 197 -35.06 -27.25 37.21
C LYS A 197 -35.70 -25.88 37.44
N GLU A 198 -36.40 -25.33 36.46
CA GLU A 198 -37.17 -24.10 36.56
C GLU A 198 -38.34 -24.26 37.52
N ALA A 199 -39.08 -25.38 37.49
CA ALA A 199 -40.13 -25.65 38.46
C ALA A 199 -39.58 -25.76 39.88
N ILE A 200 -38.39 -26.35 40.06
CA ILE A 200 -37.68 -26.35 41.36
C ILE A 200 -37.33 -24.90 41.75
N ARG A 201 -36.77 -24.10 40.83
CA ARG A 201 -36.38 -22.71 41.09
C ARG A 201 -37.59 -21.83 41.43
N GLN A 202 -38.70 -22.00 40.71
CA GLN A 202 -39.98 -21.33 40.95
C GLN A 202 -40.60 -21.77 42.27
N LYS A 203 -40.53 -23.07 42.63
CA LYS A 203 -40.94 -23.56 43.95
C LYS A 203 -40.08 -22.97 45.07
N PHE A 204 -38.77 -22.83 44.86
CA PHE A 204 -37.88 -22.18 45.81
C PHE A 204 -38.19 -20.69 45.96
N LEU A 205 -38.44 -19.97 44.87
CA LEU A 205 -38.84 -18.56 44.89
C LEU A 205 -40.23 -18.35 45.51
N ALA A 206 -41.19 -19.24 45.23
CA ALA A 206 -42.52 -19.23 45.83
C ALA A 206 -42.49 -19.61 47.33
N ALA A 207 -41.52 -20.42 47.76
CA ALA A 207 -41.29 -20.70 49.17
C ALA A 207 -40.53 -19.56 49.89
N ALA A 208 -39.72 -18.79 49.16
CA ALA A 208 -38.97 -17.65 49.68
C ALA A 208 -39.81 -16.35 49.73
N THR A 209 -40.90 -16.25 48.96
CA THR A 209 -41.82 -15.11 49.03
C THR A 209 -42.83 -15.30 50.17
N PRO A 210 -42.92 -14.38 51.14
CA PRO A 210 -43.93 -14.45 52.18
C PRO A 210 -45.28 -14.04 51.57
N LYS A 211 -46.17 -15.00 51.29
CA LYS A 211 -47.58 -14.71 50.97
C LYS A 211 -48.34 -14.33 52.23
N GLU A 212 -48.68 -13.06 52.36
CA GLU A 212 -49.76 -12.57 53.23
C GLU A 212 -51.11 -13.03 52.66
N SER A 213 -51.67 -14.13 53.15
CA SER A 213 -53.14 -14.28 53.27
C SER A 213 -53.50 -15.62 53.93
N SER A 214 -54.48 -15.52 54.82
CA SER A 214 -55.27 -16.59 55.46
C SER A 214 -54.58 -17.40 56.56
N LYS A 215 -55.10 -17.17 57.77
CA LYS A 215 -54.74 -17.82 59.03
C LYS A 215 -55.15 -19.29 59.00
N LEU A 216 -54.27 -20.16 58.53
CA LEU A 216 -54.17 -21.52 59.07
C LEU A 216 -52.89 -21.57 59.89
N LYS A 217 -53.04 -21.83 61.20
CA LYS A 217 -51.95 -21.91 62.17
C LYS A 217 -50.93 -22.96 61.74
N LYS A 218 -49.96 -22.58 60.90
CA LYS A 218 -48.70 -23.29 60.76
C LYS A 218 -47.91 -22.97 62.01
N VAL A 219 -48.03 -23.86 63.00
CA VAL A 219 -47.10 -23.91 64.12
C VAL A 219 -45.71 -23.97 63.51
N ASN A 220 -44.97 -22.86 63.64
CA ASN A 220 -43.54 -22.82 63.34
C ASN A 220 -42.87 -23.76 64.36
N ARG A 221 -42.81 -25.05 64.06
CA ARG A 221 -41.89 -25.96 64.73
C ARG A 221 -40.52 -25.48 64.30
N LYS A 222 -39.93 -24.55 65.06
CA LYS A 222 -38.49 -24.37 65.04
C LYS A 222 -37.94 -25.74 65.37
N VAL A 223 -37.38 -26.39 64.36
CA VAL A 223 -36.70 -27.66 64.48
C VAL A 223 -35.72 -27.49 65.66
N PRO A 224 -35.83 -28.31 66.73
CA PRO A 224 -35.01 -28.15 67.93
C PRO A 224 -33.54 -28.01 67.55
N ARG A 225 -32.75 -27.20 68.26
CA ARG A 225 -31.32 -27.04 67.94
C ARG A 225 -30.55 -28.38 67.92
N SER A 226 -31.04 -29.40 68.62
CA SER A 226 -30.55 -30.79 68.61
C SER A 226 -30.74 -31.53 67.27
N THR A 227 -31.59 -31.02 66.38
CA THR A 227 -31.74 -31.58 65.02
C THR A 227 -30.67 -31.04 64.06
N ASN A 228 -30.00 -29.94 64.44
CA ASN A 228 -28.79 -29.43 63.80
C ASN A 228 -27.56 -29.77 64.66
N ASP A 229 -27.57 -30.88 65.40
CA ASP A 229 -26.36 -31.36 66.04
C ASP A 229 -25.37 -31.76 64.94
N THR A 230 -24.17 -31.19 64.99
CA THR A 230 -23.05 -31.52 64.09
C THR A 230 -22.83 -33.04 64.00
N LEU A 231 -23.07 -33.75 65.12
CA LEU A 231 -23.01 -35.21 65.21
C LEU A 231 -23.98 -35.94 64.27
N LEU A 232 -25.18 -35.39 64.02
CA LEU A 232 -26.15 -35.99 63.11
C LEU A 232 -25.70 -35.87 61.64
N GLY A 233 -25.05 -34.75 61.31
CA GLY A 233 -24.43 -34.54 60.00
C GLY A 233 -23.27 -35.50 59.75
N ASP A 234 -22.47 -35.79 60.77
CA ASP A 234 -21.37 -36.75 60.66
C ASP A 234 -21.88 -38.19 60.49
N LYS A 235 -22.99 -38.57 61.14
CA LYS A 235 -23.65 -39.87 60.89
C LYS A 235 -24.20 -40.01 59.48
N LEU A 236 -24.68 -38.91 58.87
CA LEU A 236 -25.12 -38.91 57.47
C LEU A 236 -23.94 -39.05 56.50
N LYS A 237 -22.83 -38.35 56.76
CA LYS A 237 -21.59 -38.51 55.97
C LYS A 237 -21.02 -39.93 56.10
N GLU A 238 -21.02 -40.50 57.30
CA GLU A 238 -20.63 -41.89 57.54
C GLU A 238 -21.53 -42.84 56.74
N ALA A 239 -22.85 -42.63 56.76
CA ALA A 239 -23.80 -43.46 56.00
C ALA A 239 -23.63 -43.34 54.47
N GLU A 240 -23.31 -42.15 53.97
CA GLU A 240 -22.97 -41.90 52.56
C GLU A 240 -21.66 -42.61 52.18
N LEU A 241 -20.63 -42.54 53.03
CA LEU A 241 -19.37 -43.26 52.85
C LEU A 241 -19.60 -44.78 52.80
N TYR A 242 -20.39 -45.33 53.73
CA TYR A 242 -20.76 -46.75 53.69
C TYR A 242 -21.58 -47.10 52.45
N ARG A 243 -22.41 -46.18 51.95
CA ARG A 243 -23.14 -46.38 50.68
C ARG A 243 -22.19 -46.39 49.49
N GLU A 244 -21.21 -45.49 49.43
CA GLU A 244 -20.17 -45.47 48.40
C GLU A 244 -19.34 -46.75 48.42
N ILE A 245 -18.89 -47.17 49.61
CA ILE A 245 -18.16 -48.43 49.78
C ILE A 245 -18.99 -49.61 49.26
N ARG A 246 -20.29 -49.68 49.62
CA ARG A 246 -21.18 -50.75 49.11
C ARG A 246 -21.37 -50.70 47.59
N ILE A 247 -21.41 -49.51 46.99
CA ILE A 247 -21.53 -49.35 45.54
C ILE A 247 -20.23 -49.79 44.85
N GLN A 248 -19.08 -49.39 45.39
CA GLN A 248 -17.77 -49.77 44.88
C GLN A 248 -17.54 -51.28 44.97
N MET A 249 -17.89 -51.89 46.12
CA MET A 249 -17.86 -53.35 46.28
C MET A 249 -18.74 -54.04 45.26
N ARG A 250 -20.01 -53.61 45.13
CA ARG A 250 -20.94 -54.18 44.16
C ARG A 250 -20.46 -54.02 42.72
N ALA A 251 -19.84 -52.89 42.39
CA ALA A 251 -19.27 -52.65 41.06
C ALA A 251 -18.07 -53.55 40.79
N LYS A 252 -17.18 -53.74 41.78
CA LYS A 252 -16.03 -54.63 41.69
C LYS A 252 -16.48 -56.08 41.51
N ASP A 253 -17.41 -56.56 42.34
CA ASP A 253 -17.94 -57.92 42.26
C ASP A 253 -18.63 -58.17 40.92
N LEU A 254 -19.36 -57.18 40.39
CA LEU A 254 -20.02 -57.28 39.09
C LEU A 254 -18.99 -57.29 37.94
N LEU A 255 -17.95 -56.47 38.02
CA LEU A 255 -16.83 -56.51 37.08
C LEU A 255 -16.14 -57.88 37.10
N GLU A 256 -15.80 -58.37 38.30
CA GLU A 256 -15.10 -59.65 38.52
C GLU A 256 -15.95 -60.86 38.08
N SER A 257 -17.25 -60.87 38.40
CA SER A 257 -18.18 -61.92 37.94
C SER A 257 -18.57 -61.82 36.45
N SER A 258 -18.43 -60.65 35.84
CA SER A 258 -18.62 -60.45 34.40
C SER A 258 -17.37 -60.77 33.56
N VAL A 259 -16.26 -61.15 34.21
CA VAL A 259 -15.08 -61.65 33.50
C VAL A 259 -15.43 -62.99 32.87
N ALA A 260 -15.66 -62.98 31.55
CA ALA A 260 -15.74 -64.21 30.77
C ALA A 260 -14.41 -64.97 30.89
N PRO A 261 -14.39 -66.33 30.83
CA PRO A 261 -13.17 -67.14 30.80
C PRO A 261 -12.30 -66.96 29.55
N ILE A 262 -12.38 -65.79 28.90
CA ILE A 262 -11.52 -65.40 27.80
C ILE A 262 -10.36 -64.66 28.43
N ASP A 263 -9.24 -65.36 28.51
CA ASP A 263 -7.97 -64.85 28.99
C ASP A 263 -7.52 -63.62 28.18
N THR A 264 -7.73 -62.43 28.74
CA THR A 264 -7.30 -61.17 28.11
C THR A 264 -5.79 -61.01 28.09
N SER A 265 -5.04 -61.82 28.86
CA SER A 265 -3.57 -61.83 28.83
C SER A 265 -3.01 -62.43 27.53
N ASN A 266 -3.77 -63.37 26.92
CA ASN A 266 -3.44 -63.99 25.64
C ASN A 266 -3.98 -63.23 24.42
N CYS A 267 -4.67 -62.11 24.61
CA CYS A 267 -5.00 -61.18 23.52
C CYS A 267 -3.85 -60.23 23.13
N ARG A 268 -2.61 -60.53 23.54
CA ARG A 268 -1.44 -60.07 22.78
C ARG A 268 -1.30 -60.93 21.52
N ARG A 269 -2.20 -60.74 20.55
CA ARG A 269 -1.83 -61.04 19.17
C ARG A 269 -0.60 -60.19 18.88
N ASP A 270 0.51 -60.84 18.54
CA ASP A 270 1.74 -60.14 18.16
C ASP A 270 1.39 -58.98 17.22
N PRO A 271 1.68 -57.72 17.60
CA PRO A 271 1.37 -56.57 16.76
C PRO A 271 1.94 -56.67 15.34
N GLN A 272 2.97 -57.52 15.14
CA GLN A 272 3.55 -57.87 13.85
C GLN A 272 2.68 -58.76 12.94
N SER A 273 1.62 -59.41 13.42
CA SER A 273 0.83 -60.37 12.63
C SER A 273 -0.16 -59.71 11.65
N ARG A 274 -0.46 -58.42 11.83
CA ARG A 274 -1.37 -57.67 10.95
C ARG A 274 -0.63 -57.20 9.70
N THR A 275 -1.11 -57.55 8.51
CA THR A 275 -0.49 -57.12 7.25
C THR A 275 -0.35 -55.59 7.15
N ALA A 276 -1.33 -54.84 7.69
CA ALA A 276 -1.27 -53.39 7.76
C ALA A 276 -0.16 -52.83 8.66
N THR A 277 0.22 -53.53 9.74
CA THR A 277 1.33 -53.12 10.60
C THR A 277 2.67 -53.48 9.97
N LYS A 278 2.75 -54.61 9.22
CA LYS A 278 3.93 -54.97 8.41
C LYS A 278 4.22 -53.92 7.33
N THR A 279 3.22 -53.54 6.53
CA THR A 279 3.39 -52.51 5.50
C THR A 279 3.76 -51.15 6.12
N LYS A 280 3.19 -50.81 7.28
CA LYS A 280 3.55 -49.59 8.01
C LYS A 280 4.97 -49.67 8.59
N GLN A 281 5.41 -50.82 9.08
CA GLN A 281 6.76 -51.04 9.60
C GLN A 281 7.81 -51.08 8.48
N GLU A 282 7.52 -51.62 7.32
CA GLU A 282 8.40 -51.54 6.14
C GLU A 282 8.50 -50.10 5.62
N ARG A 283 7.35 -49.42 5.50
CA ARG A 283 7.29 -48.01 5.07
C ARG A 283 7.95 -47.06 6.05
N LEU A 284 7.89 -47.32 7.36
CA LEU A 284 8.50 -46.49 8.42
C LEU A 284 9.75 -47.14 9.01
N GLY A 285 10.28 -48.20 8.37
CA GLY A 285 11.41 -48.98 8.88
C GLY A 285 12.67 -48.13 8.92
N PHE A 286 12.81 -47.25 7.93
CA PHE A 286 13.85 -46.22 7.93
C PHE A 286 13.81 -45.38 9.22
N LEU A 287 12.63 -44.97 9.73
CA LEU A 287 12.50 -44.17 10.96
C LEU A 287 12.88 -44.93 12.24
N GLN A 288 12.87 -46.27 12.22
CA GLN A 288 13.16 -47.11 13.38
C GLN A 288 14.66 -47.34 13.57
N ASP A 289 15.46 -47.14 12.53
CA ASP A 289 16.91 -47.08 12.63
C ASP A 289 17.29 -45.88 13.51
N ARG A 290 17.58 -46.13 14.79
CA ARG A 290 18.04 -45.14 15.78
C ARG A 290 19.36 -44.44 15.38
N SER A 291 19.93 -44.77 14.23
CA SER A 291 21.19 -44.31 13.65
C SER A 291 21.01 -43.18 12.64
N PHE A 292 20.00 -42.32 12.77
CA PHE A 292 20.02 -41.04 12.07
C PHE A 292 21.09 -40.11 12.66
N SER A 293 22.07 -39.72 11.83
CA SER A 293 23.08 -38.71 12.17
C SER A 293 22.45 -37.34 12.47
N PHE A 294 21.28 -37.09 11.88
CA PHE A 294 20.54 -35.84 12.05
C PHE A 294 19.55 -35.95 13.21
N LYS A 295 19.88 -35.30 14.33
CA LYS A 295 18.98 -35.07 15.46
C LYS A 295 18.66 -33.58 15.51
N PRO A 296 17.55 -33.11 14.90
CA PRO A 296 17.20 -31.71 14.99
C PRO A 296 16.97 -31.36 16.47
N ARG A 297 17.51 -30.22 16.90
CA ARG A 297 17.19 -29.65 18.22
C ARG A 297 15.75 -29.15 18.16
N ILE A 298 14.80 -30.03 18.46
CA ILE A 298 13.39 -29.68 18.56
C ILE A 298 13.21 -29.02 19.93
N ASN A 299 12.91 -27.73 19.95
CA ASN A 299 12.54 -27.04 21.18
C ASN A 299 11.19 -27.62 21.66
N PRO A 300 11.13 -28.32 22.81
CA PRO A 300 9.90 -28.98 23.27
C PRO A 300 8.89 -27.97 23.84
N THR A 301 9.37 -26.81 24.27
CA THR A 301 8.58 -25.72 24.81
C THR A 301 8.39 -24.65 23.75
N VAL A 302 7.14 -24.22 23.58
CA VAL A 302 6.80 -23.09 22.72
C VAL A 302 7.43 -21.84 23.35
N PRO A 303 8.34 -21.14 22.65
CA PRO A 303 8.94 -19.92 23.17
C PRO A 303 7.89 -18.85 23.41
N ASP A 304 8.15 -17.96 24.38
CA ASP A 304 7.34 -16.77 24.55
C ASP A 304 7.62 -15.80 23.40
N PHE A 305 6.67 -15.72 22.46
CA PHE A 305 6.81 -14.89 21.27
C PHE A 305 6.70 -13.39 21.57
N GLU A 306 6.06 -13.01 22.69
CA GLU A 306 5.96 -11.61 23.09
C GLU A 306 7.32 -11.11 23.58
N GLU A 307 7.98 -11.85 24.47
CA GLU A 307 9.33 -11.49 24.94
C GLU A 307 10.34 -11.40 23.80
N LEU A 308 10.33 -12.38 22.89
CA LEU A 308 11.18 -12.38 21.70
C LEU A 308 10.89 -11.19 20.77
N TYR A 309 9.62 -10.81 20.62
CA TYR A 309 9.23 -9.65 19.83
C TYR A 309 9.76 -8.35 20.43
N TRP A 310 9.63 -8.18 21.75
CA TRP A 310 10.18 -7.02 22.45
C TRP A 310 11.72 -6.98 22.40
N GLU A 311 12.39 -8.12 22.51
CA GLU A 311 13.84 -8.23 22.30
C GLU A 311 14.26 -7.81 20.89
N PHE A 312 13.55 -8.31 19.88
CA PHE A 312 13.79 -7.98 18.49
C PHE A 312 13.60 -6.48 18.22
N GLN A 313 12.52 -5.89 18.76
CA GLN A 313 12.29 -4.44 18.64
C GLN A 313 13.41 -3.63 19.31
N ARG A 314 13.82 -4.01 20.53
CA ARG A 314 14.96 -3.36 21.21
C ARG A 314 16.25 -3.46 20.40
N GLU A 315 16.50 -4.60 19.76
CA GLU A 315 17.68 -4.78 18.91
C GLU A 315 17.59 -3.99 17.60
N ALA A 316 16.41 -3.89 16.99
CA ALA A 316 16.18 -3.08 15.80
C ALA A 316 16.47 -1.59 16.06
N VAL A 317 16.01 -1.07 17.20
CA VAL A 317 16.31 0.32 17.65
C VAL A 317 17.81 0.50 17.86
N ARG A 318 18.48 -0.41 18.59
CA ARG A 318 19.94 -0.38 18.77
C ARG A 318 20.73 -0.39 17.45
N ARG A 319 20.26 -1.14 16.45
CA ARG A 319 20.88 -1.21 15.11
C ARG A 319 20.62 0.02 14.26
N GLN A 320 19.57 0.79 14.54
CA GLN A 320 19.30 2.09 13.91
C GLN A 320 20.14 3.21 14.52
N GLU A 321 20.38 3.17 15.84
CA GLU A 321 20.92 4.30 16.56
C GLU A 321 22.36 4.67 16.19
N ILE A 322 23.23 3.74 15.76
CA ILE A 322 24.59 4.09 15.31
C ILE A 322 25.09 3.09 14.27
N LYS A 323 24.93 3.42 12.97
CA LYS A 323 25.80 2.85 11.92
C LYS A 323 26.82 3.92 11.58
N GLU A 324 28.06 3.73 12.03
CA GLU A 324 29.16 4.57 11.59
C GLU A 324 29.22 4.55 10.06
N ALA A 325 29.35 5.73 9.45
CA ALA A 325 29.37 5.85 8.00
C ALA A 325 30.45 4.91 7.43
N THR A 326 30.07 4.03 6.50
CA THR A 326 31.00 3.11 5.84
C THR A 326 32.14 3.92 5.24
N GLN A 327 33.29 3.92 5.90
CA GLN A 327 34.46 4.60 5.37
C GLN A 327 34.91 3.83 4.13
N ILE A 328 34.80 4.48 2.97
CA ILE A 328 35.18 3.89 1.69
C ILE A 328 36.69 3.73 1.70
N LYS A 329 37.19 2.49 1.78
CA LYS A 329 38.59 2.21 1.44
C LYS A 329 38.79 2.55 -0.04
N PRO A 330 39.72 3.46 -0.39
CA PRO A 330 39.97 3.77 -1.80
C PRO A 330 40.40 2.47 -2.50
N PHE A 331 39.63 2.07 -3.52
CA PHE A 331 39.93 0.89 -4.33
C PHE A 331 40.27 1.32 -5.75
N LYS A 332 41.27 0.65 -6.34
CA LYS A 332 41.70 0.92 -7.71
C LYS A 332 40.75 0.21 -8.68
N LEU A 333 39.78 0.94 -9.23
CA LEU A 333 38.85 0.43 -10.23
C LEU A 333 39.59 0.15 -11.55
N ARG A 334 39.41 -1.04 -12.13
CA ARG A 334 40.09 -1.47 -13.38
C ARG A 334 39.81 -0.56 -14.59
N THR A 335 38.85 0.35 -14.49
CA THR A 335 38.51 1.34 -15.52
C THR A 335 39.55 2.46 -15.65
N SER A 336 40.42 2.68 -14.65
CA SER A 336 41.50 3.68 -14.75
C SER A 336 42.44 3.40 -15.92
N ASN A 337 42.56 2.13 -16.33
CA ASN A 337 43.46 1.69 -17.40
C ASN A 337 42.80 1.72 -18.80
N LEU A 338 41.47 1.90 -18.90
CA LEU A 338 40.78 2.02 -20.20
C LEU A 338 41.15 3.31 -20.93
N ARG A 339 41.33 4.42 -20.19
CA ARG A 339 41.66 5.73 -20.77
C ARG A 339 43.04 5.74 -21.42
N CYS A 340 44.00 4.97 -20.89
CA CYS A 340 45.34 4.86 -21.46
C CYS A 340 45.34 4.07 -22.77
N ARG A 341 44.65 2.92 -22.84
CA ARG A 341 44.52 2.15 -24.08
C ARG A 341 43.84 2.93 -25.21
N GLN A 342 42.82 3.72 -24.88
CA GLN A 342 42.11 4.50 -25.89
C GLN A 342 42.93 5.69 -26.40
N ARG A 343 43.79 6.28 -25.55
CA ARG A 343 44.79 7.28 -25.98
C ARG A 343 45.83 6.67 -26.90
N GLU A 344 46.40 5.52 -26.53
CA GLU A 344 47.39 4.81 -27.35
C GLU A 344 46.81 4.39 -28.72
N ALA A 345 45.56 3.93 -28.77
CA ALA A 345 44.88 3.59 -30.02
C ALA A 345 44.61 4.83 -30.89
N ASN A 346 44.20 5.95 -30.28
CA ASN A 346 43.98 7.20 -30.99
C ASN A 346 45.31 7.80 -31.51
N GLU A 347 46.39 7.72 -30.74
CA GLU A 347 47.73 8.16 -31.17
C GLU A 347 48.25 7.33 -32.36
N LYS A 348 48.06 6.01 -32.33
CA LYS A 348 48.37 5.13 -33.46
C LYS A 348 47.54 5.46 -34.71
N CYS A 349 46.25 5.76 -34.54
CA CYS A 349 45.37 6.18 -35.63
C CYS A 349 45.81 7.54 -36.23
N ILE A 350 46.22 8.49 -35.40
CA ILE A 350 46.73 9.79 -35.84
C ILE A 350 48.04 9.65 -36.62
N LEU A 351 48.97 8.81 -36.17
CA LEU A 351 50.23 8.55 -36.87
C LEU A 351 50.00 7.84 -38.22
N GLN A 352 49.05 6.91 -38.27
CA GLN A 352 48.65 6.23 -39.51
C GLN A 352 48.05 7.21 -40.53
N MET A 353 47.18 8.13 -40.10
CA MET A 353 46.67 9.19 -40.98
C MET A 353 47.75 10.19 -41.43
N GLN A 354 48.82 10.39 -40.66
CA GLN A 354 49.96 11.21 -41.06
C GLN A 354 50.83 10.52 -42.12
N GLN A 355 51.01 9.20 -42.03
CA GLN A 355 51.66 8.41 -43.08
C GLN A 355 50.84 8.40 -44.38
N GLU A 356 49.51 8.28 -44.30
CA GLU A 356 48.63 8.33 -45.48
C GLU A 356 48.64 9.72 -46.16
N LYS A 357 48.79 10.80 -45.40
CA LYS A 357 48.97 12.17 -45.94
C LYS A 357 50.33 12.40 -46.60
N GLY A 358 51.38 11.69 -46.19
CA GLY A 358 52.70 11.74 -46.83
C GLY A 358 52.72 11.18 -48.24
N ASN A 359 51.78 10.27 -48.57
CA ASN A 359 51.68 9.62 -49.88
C ASN A 359 50.80 10.39 -50.89
N LEU A 360 50.14 11.49 -50.49
CA LEU A 360 49.27 12.29 -51.35
C LEU A 360 49.84 13.69 -51.61
N LEU A 361 51.13 13.76 -51.96
CA LEU A 361 51.83 15.00 -52.32
C LEU A 361 52.60 14.88 -53.64
N LEU A 362 51.99 14.19 -54.62
CA LEU A 362 52.40 14.28 -56.03
C LEU A 362 51.16 14.40 -56.92
N GLY A 363 50.54 15.58 -56.92
CA GLY A 363 49.40 15.90 -57.78
C GLY A 363 49.22 17.41 -57.86
N ARG A 364 49.56 17.99 -59.02
CA ARG A 364 49.35 19.42 -59.34
C ARG A 364 47.86 19.74 -59.41
N GLY A 365 47.43 20.88 -58.85
CA GLY A 365 46.10 21.47 -59.08
C GLY A 365 45.84 22.76 -58.31
N GLU A 366 45.82 23.88 -59.05
CA GLU A 366 45.17 25.21 -58.88
C GLU A 366 45.02 25.94 -57.51
N PRO A 367 45.33 27.26 -57.42
CA PRO A 367 45.44 28.02 -56.16
C PRO A 367 44.17 28.73 -55.66
N VAL A 368 42.95 28.36 -56.11
CA VAL A 368 41.74 29.16 -55.80
C VAL A 368 40.96 28.65 -54.57
N LEU A 369 41.24 27.44 -54.08
CA LEU A 369 40.54 26.81 -52.93
C LEU A 369 41.26 26.96 -51.58
N ASP A 370 42.45 27.57 -51.54
CA ASP A 370 43.29 27.63 -50.33
C ASP A 370 42.81 28.66 -49.29
N MET A 371 42.10 29.72 -49.71
CA MET A 371 41.63 30.79 -48.82
C MET A 371 40.51 30.32 -47.89
N ASP A 372 39.55 29.57 -48.42
CA ASP A 372 38.43 29.01 -47.64
C ASP A 372 38.91 27.93 -46.66
N ILE A 373 39.91 27.13 -47.04
CA ILE A 373 40.54 26.13 -46.16
C ILE A 373 41.29 26.84 -45.03
N PHE A 374 41.96 27.96 -45.30
CA PHE A 374 42.64 28.74 -44.28
C PHE A 374 41.64 29.39 -43.30
N HIS A 375 40.56 30.00 -43.81
CA HIS A 375 39.51 30.56 -42.96
C HIS A 375 38.81 29.50 -42.12
N PHE A 376 38.50 28.33 -42.69
CA PHE A 376 37.93 27.22 -41.94
C PHE A 376 38.89 26.71 -40.84
N ARG A 377 40.20 26.63 -41.12
CA ARG A 377 41.22 26.27 -40.10
C ARG A 377 41.33 27.32 -38.99
N GLN A 378 41.25 28.60 -39.31
CA GLN A 378 41.28 29.65 -38.29
C GLN A 378 40.01 29.67 -37.45
N ASN A 379 38.84 29.54 -38.10
CA ASN A 379 37.55 29.45 -37.41
C ASN A 379 37.47 28.22 -36.49
N MET A 380 38.00 27.07 -36.92
CA MET A 380 38.12 25.88 -36.07
C MET A 380 39.05 26.10 -34.86
N ARG A 381 40.13 26.87 -35.02
CA ARG A 381 41.01 27.25 -33.90
C ARG A 381 40.31 28.21 -32.93
N GLU A 382 39.55 29.17 -33.46
CA GLU A 382 38.78 30.13 -32.66
C GLU A 382 37.69 29.43 -31.85
N ARG A 383 36.90 28.55 -32.49
CA ARG A 383 35.92 27.70 -31.81
C ARG A 383 36.54 26.83 -30.71
N THR A 384 37.74 26.30 -30.94
CA THR A 384 38.45 25.50 -29.93
C THR A 384 38.90 26.36 -28.74
N ARG A 385 39.32 27.61 -29.00
CA ARG A 385 39.70 28.57 -27.94
C ARG A 385 38.49 29.04 -27.15
N GLU A 386 37.38 29.32 -27.82
CA GLU A 386 36.11 29.71 -27.19
C GLU A 386 35.59 28.60 -26.29
N TYR A 387 35.54 27.37 -26.80
CA TYR A 387 35.15 26.20 -26.01
C TYR A 387 36.03 26.02 -24.77
N ARG A 388 37.34 26.25 -24.89
CA ARG A 388 38.26 26.17 -23.75
C ARG A 388 37.99 27.27 -22.72
N LYS A 389 37.77 28.51 -23.16
CA LYS A 389 37.41 29.62 -22.26
C LYS A 389 36.09 29.35 -21.53
N GLU A 390 35.11 28.79 -22.23
CA GLU A 390 33.81 28.44 -21.65
C GLU A 390 33.92 27.33 -20.59
N LEU A 391 34.79 26.34 -20.81
CA LEU A 391 35.13 25.33 -19.80
C LEU A 391 35.77 25.95 -18.54
N GLU A 392 36.71 26.86 -18.73
CA GLU A 392 37.38 27.58 -17.62
C GLU A 392 36.37 28.44 -16.86
N GLU A 393 35.46 29.13 -17.55
CA GLU A 393 34.38 29.90 -16.93
C GLU A 393 33.39 29.01 -16.16
N MET A 394 32.99 27.87 -16.73
CA MET A 394 32.15 26.89 -16.02
C MET A 394 32.83 26.39 -14.74
N GLN A 395 34.13 26.09 -14.80
CA GLN A 395 34.90 25.69 -13.62
C GLN A 395 34.97 26.81 -12.58
N LEU A 396 35.14 28.06 -13.02
CA LEU A 396 35.15 29.22 -12.15
C LEU A 396 33.78 29.43 -11.47
N ARG A 397 32.68 29.28 -12.20
CA ARG A 397 31.31 29.35 -11.64
C ARG A 397 31.04 28.24 -10.64
N VAL A 398 31.52 27.03 -10.90
CA VAL A 398 31.36 25.88 -10.00
C VAL A 398 32.20 26.05 -8.74
N SER A 399 33.43 26.55 -8.85
CA SER A 399 34.31 26.79 -7.70
C SER A 399 33.90 28.00 -6.86
N ASN A 400 33.40 29.07 -7.47
CA ASN A 400 32.92 30.26 -6.75
C ASN A 400 31.55 30.08 -6.10
N ARG A 401 30.84 28.97 -6.39
CA ARG A 401 29.54 28.69 -5.77
C ARG A 401 29.77 28.11 -4.36
N PRO A 402 29.47 28.87 -3.28
CA PRO A 402 29.72 28.39 -1.93
C PRO A 402 28.88 27.14 -1.65
N TYR A 403 29.49 26.17 -1.00
CA TYR A 403 28.80 24.93 -0.67
C TYR A 403 27.67 25.19 0.34
N LEU A 404 26.65 24.32 0.34
CA LEU A 404 25.51 24.47 1.25
C LEU A 404 25.96 24.49 2.72
N PHE A 405 26.94 23.67 3.11
CA PHE A 405 27.47 23.68 4.47
C PHE A 405 28.19 25.00 4.81
N GLU A 406 28.89 25.62 3.86
CA GLU A 406 29.51 26.94 4.05
C GLU A 406 28.47 28.06 4.15
N GLN A 407 27.39 27.96 3.38
CA GLN A 407 26.26 28.89 3.48
C GLN A 407 25.57 28.74 4.85
N VAL A 408 25.36 27.51 5.32
CA VAL A 408 24.76 27.22 6.62
C VAL A 408 25.67 27.71 7.75
N THR A 409 26.99 27.48 7.69
CA THR A 409 27.91 28.00 8.73
C THR A 409 27.96 29.52 8.75
N LYS A 410 27.97 30.19 7.58
CA LYS A 410 27.88 31.67 7.51
C LYS A 410 26.55 32.17 8.08
N HIS A 411 25.45 31.53 7.74
CA HIS A 411 24.12 31.89 8.23
C HIS A 411 23.99 31.68 9.75
N ASP A 412 24.50 30.57 10.27
CA ASP A 412 24.45 30.26 11.70
C ASP A 412 25.41 31.15 12.50
N ALA A 413 26.59 31.47 11.96
CA ALA A 413 27.48 32.47 12.55
C ALA A 413 26.81 33.85 12.61
N ARG A 414 26.16 34.28 11.51
CA ARG A 414 25.39 35.53 11.46
C ARG A 414 24.24 35.53 12.49
N ARG A 415 23.41 34.48 12.52
CA ARG A 415 22.33 34.37 13.52
C ARG A 415 22.86 34.31 14.95
N GLY A 416 23.99 33.66 15.17
CA GLY A 416 24.67 33.63 16.46
C GLY A 416 25.11 35.03 16.91
N ALA A 417 25.71 35.81 16.01
CA ALA A 417 26.09 37.19 16.27
C ALA A 417 24.86 38.08 16.52
N GLU A 418 23.81 37.98 15.71
CA GLU A 418 22.55 38.72 15.89
C GLU A 418 21.88 38.41 17.23
N ARG A 419 21.88 37.13 17.67
CA ARG A 419 21.37 36.76 19.00
C ARG A 419 22.19 37.37 20.12
N ARG A 420 23.52 37.33 20.02
CA ARG A 420 24.41 37.95 21.02
C ARG A 420 24.15 39.45 21.09
N TYR A 421 24.05 40.11 19.95
CA TYR A 421 23.71 41.53 19.84
C TYR A 421 22.37 41.86 20.50
N ARG A 422 21.30 41.14 20.17
CA ARG A 422 19.97 41.34 20.79
C ARG A 422 20.00 41.13 22.30
N ASN A 423 20.67 40.07 22.77
CA ASN A 423 20.79 39.80 24.19
C ASN A 423 21.55 40.92 24.92
N THR A 424 22.64 41.44 24.33
CA THR A 424 23.38 42.56 24.92
C THR A 424 22.55 43.84 24.95
N LEU A 425 21.77 44.14 23.91
CA LEU A 425 20.86 45.30 23.92
C LEU A 425 19.78 45.16 24.98
N GLN A 426 19.20 43.97 25.11
CA GLN A 426 18.18 43.68 26.12
C GLN A 426 18.73 43.80 27.54
N GLN A 427 19.96 43.35 27.79
CA GLN A 427 20.63 43.50 29.09
C GLN A 427 20.84 44.98 29.48
N VAL A 428 21.12 45.84 28.50
CA VAL A 428 21.30 47.29 28.69
C VAL A 428 19.95 48.04 28.64
N GLY A 429 18.84 47.35 28.37
CA GLY A 429 17.50 47.95 28.30
C GLY A 429 17.23 48.76 27.03
N LEU A 430 17.99 48.54 25.96
CA LEU A 430 17.87 49.25 24.68
C LEU A 430 17.14 48.40 23.64
N SER A 431 16.36 49.02 22.75
CA SER A 431 15.71 48.34 21.64
C SER A 431 16.55 48.39 20.36
N GLU A 432 16.49 47.32 19.57
CA GLU A 432 17.18 47.22 18.26
C GLU A 432 16.75 48.37 17.32
N GLU A 433 15.47 48.76 17.38
CA GLU A 433 14.90 49.88 16.63
C GLU A 433 15.46 51.24 17.04
N PHE A 434 15.72 51.45 18.33
CA PHE A 434 16.32 52.68 18.82
C PHE A 434 17.76 52.85 18.32
N VAL A 435 18.56 51.78 18.38
CA VAL A 435 19.94 51.79 17.87
C VAL A 435 19.97 51.98 16.36
N ARG A 436 19.07 51.31 15.63
CA ARG A 436 18.94 51.47 14.17
C ARG A 436 18.55 52.88 13.76
N LYS A 437 17.64 53.52 14.50
CA LYS A 437 17.21 54.91 14.24
C LYS A 437 18.36 55.89 14.50
N LYS A 438 19.03 55.78 15.65
CA LYS A 438 20.19 56.62 15.98
C LYS A 438 21.39 56.40 15.06
N GLY A 439 21.58 55.18 14.57
CA GLY A 439 22.62 54.86 13.59
C GLY A 439 22.37 55.50 12.22
N LYS A 440 21.10 55.60 11.79
CA LYS A 440 20.73 56.32 10.56
C LYS A 440 20.93 57.83 10.72
N ASP A 441 20.42 58.40 11.82
CA ASP A 441 20.59 59.83 12.12
C ASP A 441 22.08 60.25 12.15
N ALA A 442 22.99 59.35 12.55
CA ALA A 442 24.44 59.60 12.57
C ALA A 442 25.13 59.36 11.22
N ALA A 443 24.61 58.45 10.38
CA ALA A 443 25.13 58.21 9.03
C ALA A 443 24.77 59.36 8.09
N ASP A 444 23.54 59.87 8.18
CA ASP A 444 23.05 61.00 7.38
C ASP A 444 23.84 62.29 7.68
N LEU A 445 24.31 62.48 8.93
CA LEU A 445 25.18 63.61 9.31
C LEU A 445 26.61 63.51 8.74
N LEU A 446 27.12 62.30 8.51
CA LEU A 446 28.47 62.10 7.94
C LEU A 446 28.48 62.19 6.41
N GLU A 447 27.35 61.92 5.75
CA GLU A 447 27.22 62.17 4.31
C GLU A 447 27.16 63.69 4.02
N GLU A 448 26.50 64.49 4.87
CA GLU A 448 26.45 65.95 4.70
C GLU A 448 27.80 66.67 4.93
N GLU A 449 28.69 66.16 5.78
CA GLU A 449 30.05 66.71 5.94
C GLU A 449 30.97 66.41 4.74
N SER A 450 30.69 65.33 3.99
CA SER A 450 31.50 64.92 2.83
C SER A 450 31.20 65.71 1.55
N ASP A 451 30.02 66.33 1.46
CA ASP A 451 29.60 67.16 0.32
C ASP A 451 30.02 68.63 0.45
N ILE A 452 30.53 69.08 1.61
CA ILE A 452 31.02 70.46 1.82
C ILE A 452 32.49 70.64 1.36
N HIS A 453 33.19 69.57 0.99
CA HIS A 453 34.60 69.61 0.58
C HIS A 453 34.87 69.08 -0.84
N ARG A 454 33.88 69.12 -1.73
CA ARG A 454 34.08 68.78 -3.14
C ARG A 454 34.04 69.98 -4.09
#